data_AF-A0A8H6I113-F1
#
_entry.id   AF-A0A8H6I113-F1
#
_cell.length_a   1.000
_cell.length_b   1.000
_cell.length_c   1.000
_cell.angle_alpha   90.00
_cell.angle_beta   90.00
_cell.angle_gamma   90.00
#
_symmetry.space_group_name_H-M   'P 1'
#
loop_
_entity.id
_entity.type
_entity.pdbx_description
1 polymer ?
#
loop_
_entity_poly.entity_id
_entity_poly.type
_entity_poly.pdbx_seq_one_letter_code
_entity_poly.pdbx_strand_id
1 'polypeptide(L)'
;MDTRSVHNIRIERLWVDFTNGVGGKWRSFFDMLGVHGGLNIDNPYHLWILHFLFLDAINEDITLWANMWNCHKMSLSNERNKSPMEMKTLSLIQHGPRGYDHDVELDEQEIAEYGIDWEDAHDNRIQNHHRNGNGLDIMADNPFISYRPEVHPYVQVDEVPNPLTDIQMTSFVQQLGALPADLLQTKCMDRRKDLFLAALNIAIEVVA
;
A
#
# COMPACT_ATOMS: atom_id res chain seq x y z
N MET A 1 22.07 -4.02 25.83
CA MET A 1 21.26 -4.92 24.99
C MET A 1 20.70 -4.03 23.90
N ASP A 2 21.03 -4.31 22.64
CA ASP A 2 20.61 -3.49 21.50
C ASP A 2 19.09 -3.52 21.34
N THR A 3 18.42 -2.38 21.54
CA THR A 3 16.97 -2.28 21.41
C THR A 3 16.65 -1.87 19.98
N ARG A 4 16.72 -2.82 19.06
CA ARG A 4 16.27 -2.60 17.67
C ARG A 4 14.81 -2.99 17.55
N SER A 5 14.08 -2.37 16.63
CA SER A 5 12.65 -2.59 16.38
C SER A 5 12.37 -4.06 16.05
N VAL A 6 12.10 -4.87 17.07
CA VAL A 6 11.59 -6.24 16.98
C VAL A 6 10.06 -6.25 16.89
N HIS A 7 9.46 -5.14 17.33
CA HIS A 7 8.11 -4.72 17.00
C HIS A 7 8.08 -4.38 15.51
N ASN A 8 7.17 -4.98 14.74
CA ASN A 8 6.90 -4.70 13.32
C ASN A 8 7.64 -5.50 12.22
N ILE A 9 8.41 -6.54 12.53
CA ILE A 9 9.13 -7.35 11.52
C ILE A 9 8.20 -7.86 10.39
N ARG A 10 6.99 -8.34 10.74
CA ARG A 10 6.04 -8.89 9.78
C ARG A 10 5.38 -7.82 8.90
N ILE A 11 5.08 -6.63 9.46
CA ILE A 11 4.52 -5.52 8.67
C ILE A 11 5.58 -4.87 7.78
N GLU A 12 6.85 -4.83 8.21
CA GLU A 12 7.97 -4.41 7.37
C GLU A 12 8.15 -5.35 6.18
N ARG A 13 8.11 -6.68 6.40
CA ARG A 13 8.17 -7.66 5.31
C ARG A 13 7.02 -7.49 4.32
N LEU A 14 5.79 -7.32 4.83
CA LEU A 14 4.62 -7.00 4.00
C LEU A 14 4.88 -5.77 3.14
N TRP A 15 5.40 -4.69 3.73
CA TRP A 15 5.68 -3.43 3.03
C TRP A 15 6.72 -3.62 1.92
N VAL A 16 7.79 -4.37 2.19
CA VAL A 16 8.82 -4.68 1.18
C VAL A 16 8.21 -5.45 0.01
N ASP A 17 7.41 -6.49 0.28
CA ASP A 17 6.81 -7.31 -0.77
C ASP A 17 5.71 -6.55 -1.54
N PHE A 18 4.98 -5.65 -0.89
CA PHE A 18 4.05 -4.72 -1.53
C PHE A 18 4.76 -3.75 -2.48
N THR A 19 5.86 -3.15 -2.00
CA THR A 19 6.66 -2.19 -2.77
C THR A 19 7.33 -2.85 -3.96
N ASN A 20 7.87 -4.05 -3.80
CA ASN A 20 8.48 -4.78 -4.91
C ASN A 20 7.43 -5.34 -5.89
N GLY A 21 6.21 -5.57 -5.42
CA GLY A 21 5.10 -6.04 -6.23
C GLY A 21 4.29 -4.92 -6.86
N VAL A 22 3.07 -4.73 -6.37
CA VAL A 22 2.09 -3.81 -6.95
C VAL A 22 2.56 -2.35 -6.89
N GLY A 23 3.22 -1.93 -5.81
CA GLY A 23 3.72 -0.57 -5.64
C GLY A 23 4.76 -0.22 -6.70
N GLY A 24 5.76 -1.07 -6.89
CA GLY A 24 6.85 -0.88 -7.85
C GLY A 24 6.37 -0.88 -9.30
N LYS A 25 5.38 -1.71 -9.62
CA LYS A 25 4.71 -1.74 -10.92
C LYS A 25 4.10 -0.38 -11.27
N TRP A 26 3.28 0.18 -10.39
CA TRP A 26 2.60 1.46 -10.60
C TRP A 26 3.57 2.65 -10.52
N ARG A 27 4.54 2.61 -9.60
CA ARG A 27 5.62 3.60 -9.53
C ARG A 27 6.37 3.71 -10.86
N SER A 28 6.79 2.57 -11.41
CA SER A 28 7.53 2.53 -12.69
C SER A 28 6.69 3.07 -13.85
N PHE A 29 5.39 2.80 -13.84
CA PHE A 29 4.46 3.36 -14.83
C PHE A 29 4.35 4.89 -14.73
N PHE A 30 4.20 5.44 -13.53
CA PHE A 30 4.13 6.90 -13.35
C PHE A 30 5.46 7.60 -13.66
N ASP A 31 6.59 7.00 -13.29
CA ASP A 31 7.92 7.49 -13.69
C ASP A 31 8.04 7.55 -15.23
N MET A 32 7.59 6.50 -15.92
CA MET A 32 7.56 6.45 -17.39
C MET A 32 6.64 7.53 -17.98
N LEU A 33 5.47 7.78 -17.39
CA LEU A 33 4.60 8.88 -17.82
C LEU A 33 5.26 10.26 -17.63
N GLY A 34 5.99 10.45 -16.53
CA GLY A 34 6.76 11.67 -16.28
C GLY A 34 7.83 11.92 -17.35
N VAL A 35 8.61 10.89 -17.69
CA VAL A 35 9.73 11.02 -18.64
C VAL A 35 9.28 11.03 -20.11
N HIS A 36 8.30 10.20 -20.47
CA HIS A 36 7.95 9.92 -21.88
C HIS A 36 6.49 10.20 -22.23
N GLY A 37 5.64 10.51 -21.24
CA GLY A 37 4.21 10.74 -21.42
C GLY A 37 3.78 12.20 -21.25
N GLY A 38 4.72 13.11 -20.98
CA GLY A 38 4.40 14.53 -20.76
C GLY A 38 3.55 14.80 -19.51
N LEU A 39 3.56 13.87 -18.54
CA LEU A 39 2.87 14.06 -17.27
C LEU A 39 3.47 15.26 -16.53
N ASN A 40 2.66 16.29 -16.30
CA ASN A 40 3.00 17.43 -15.45
C ASN A 40 2.26 17.31 -14.12
N ILE A 41 3.00 17.04 -13.04
CA ILE A 41 2.45 16.87 -11.68
C ILE A 41 1.90 18.19 -11.10
N ASP A 42 2.34 19.33 -11.60
CA ASP A 42 1.84 20.64 -11.16
C ASP A 42 0.54 21.04 -11.88
N ASN A 43 0.10 20.24 -12.87
CA ASN A 43 -1.13 20.50 -13.60
C ASN A 43 -2.30 19.69 -13.00
N PRO A 44 -3.33 20.36 -12.43
CA PRO A 44 -4.46 19.68 -11.80
C PRO A 44 -5.25 18.80 -12.79
N TYR A 45 -5.29 19.14 -14.09
CA TYR A 45 -5.92 18.30 -15.11
C TYR A 45 -5.21 16.96 -15.28
N HIS A 46 -3.88 16.95 -15.25
CA HIS A 46 -3.12 15.71 -15.41
C HIS A 46 -3.30 14.80 -14.19
N LEU A 47 -3.21 15.37 -12.98
CA LEU A 47 -3.43 14.61 -11.74
C LEU A 47 -4.85 14.04 -11.67
N TRP A 48 -5.85 14.85 -12.01
CA TRP A 48 -7.24 14.41 -12.03
C TRP A 48 -7.46 13.29 -13.04
N ILE A 49 -6.92 13.39 -14.27
CA ILE A 49 -7.03 12.34 -15.29
C ILE A 49 -6.36 11.04 -14.82
N LEU A 50 -5.20 11.12 -14.15
CA LEU A 50 -4.55 9.93 -13.59
C LEU A 50 -5.46 9.21 -12.59
N HIS A 51 -6.07 9.97 -11.68
CA HIS A 51 -6.99 9.40 -10.69
C HIS A 51 -8.23 8.84 -11.37
N PHE A 52 -8.84 9.60 -12.29
CA PHE A 52 -10.04 9.21 -13.01
C PHE A 52 -9.85 7.90 -13.81
N LEU A 53 -8.71 7.73 -14.46
CA LEU A 53 -8.45 6.54 -15.29
C LEU A 53 -7.93 5.34 -14.50
N PHE A 54 -7.11 5.56 -13.47
CA PHE A 54 -6.28 4.49 -12.92
C PHE A 54 -6.54 4.19 -11.45
N LEU A 55 -7.27 5.03 -10.70
CA LEU A 55 -7.51 4.76 -9.27
C LEU A 55 -8.24 3.43 -9.04
N ASP A 56 -9.29 3.15 -9.81
CA ASP A 56 -10.01 1.88 -9.73
C ASP A 56 -9.12 0.68 -10.10
N ALA A 57 -8.29 0.84 -11.13
CA ALA A 57 -7.35 -0.20 -11.54
C ALA A 57 -6.26 -0.46 -10.48
N ILE A 58 -5.78 0.59 -9.81
CA ILE A 58 -4.84 0.48 -8.69
C ILE A 58 -5.51 -0.25 -7.53
N ASN A 59 -6.74 0.12 -7.18
CA ASN A 59 -7.51 -0.53 -6.11
C ASN A 59 -7.78 -2.01 -6.40
N GLU A 60 -8.11 -2.37 -7.65
CA GLU A 60 -8.26 -3.76 -8.09
C GLU A 60 -6.94 -4.53 -7.93
N ASP A 61 -5.83 -3.97 -8.40
CA ASP A 61 -4.50 -4.59 -8.29
C ASP A 61 -4.06 -4.77 -6.83
N ILE A 62 -4.30 -3.78 -5.97
CA ILE A 62 -4.00 -3.84 -4.53
C ILE A 62 -4.86 -4.91 -3.85
N THR A 63 -6.15 -4.96 -4.18
CA THR A 63 -7.08 -5.97 -3.62
C THR A 63 -6.66 -7.38 -4.03
N LEU A 64 -6.32 -7.57 -5.31
CA LEU A 64 -5.81 -8.84 -5.82
C LEU A 64 -4.51 -9.23 -5.13
N TRP A 65 -3.56 -8.29 -5.01
CA TRP A 65 -2.30 -8.53 -4.30
C TRP A 65 -2.53 -8.91 -2.84
N ALA A 66 -3.41 -8.20 -2.12
CA ALA A 66 -3.75 -8.50 -0.74
C ALA A 66 -4.36 -9.89 -0.60
N ASN A 67 -5.25 -10.30 -1.51
CA ASN A 67 -5.82 -11.65 -1.51
C ASN A 67 -4.76 -12.74 -1.74
N MET A 68 -3.85 -12.53 -2.69
CA MET A 68 -2.74 -13.45 -2.94
C MET A 68 -1.80 -13.53 -1.74
N TRP A 69 -1.45 -12.38 -1.17
CA TRP A 69 -0.62 -12.30 0.03
C TRP A 69 -1.32 -12.96 1.22
N ASN A 70 -2.63 -12.81 1.42
CA ASN A 70 -3.30 -13.48 2.53
C ASN A 70 -3.20 -15.01 2.45
N CYS A 71 -3.00 -15.59 1.27
CA CYS A 71 -2.84 -17.02 1.03
C CYS A 71 -1.38 -17.47 0.89
N HIS A 72 -0.40 -16.56 0.82
CA HIS A 72 1.01 -16.92 0.65
C HIS A 72 1.56 -17.55 1.94
N LYS A 73 2.35 -18.60 1.83
CA LYS A 73 2.94 -19.27 3.00
C LYS A 73 4.20 -18.55 3.45
N MET A 74 4.23 -18.14 4.71
CA MET A 74 5.43 -17.58 5.35
C MET A 74 6.22 -18.70 6.00
N SER A 75 7.55 -18.60 5.92
CA SER A 75 8.46 -19.47 6.69
C SER A 75 8.50 -18.93 8.11
N LEU A 76 8.05 -19.73 9.06
CA LEU A 76 8.14 -19.43 10.49
C LEU A 76 9.32 -20.22 11.06
N SER A 77 10.13 -19.60 11.91
CA SER A 77 11.40 -20.17 12.37
C SER A 77 11.22 -21.49 13.15
N ASN A 78 10.11 -21.64 13.86
CA ASN A 78 9.83 -22.78 14.74
C ASN A 78 8.51 -23.53 14.44
N GLU A 79 7.81 -23.17 13.37
CA GLU A 79 6.50 -23.76 13.04
C GLU A 79 6.39 -24.18 11.57
N ARG A 80 5.39 -25.01 11.27
CA ARG A 80 5.01 -25.31 9.88
C ARG A 80 4.62 -24.01 9.18
N ASN A 81 5.10 -23.83 7.94
CA ASN A 81 4.73 -22.68 7.12
C ASN A 81 3.20 -22.51 7.03
N LYS A 82 2.72 -21.35 7.46
CA LYS A 82 1.31 -20.96 7.44
C LYS A 82 1.14 -19.66 6.65
N SER A 83 -0.01 -19.48 6.04
CA SER A 83 -0.41 -18.21 5.44
C SER A 83 -1.03 -17.26 6.46
N PRO A 84 -1.01 -15.94 6.21
CA PRO A 84 -1.73 -14.96 7.04
C PRO A 84 -3.18 -15.36 7.32
N MET A 85 -3.87 -15.90 6.32
CA MET A 85 -5.24 -16.40 6.46
C MET A 85 -5.32 -17.59 7.42
N GLU A 86 -4.44 -18.60 7.26
CA GLU A 86 -4.41 -19.76 8.16
C GLU A 86 -4.11 -19.35 9.61
N MET A 87 -3.16 -18.44 9.82
CA MET A 87 -2.84 -17.93 11.16
C MET A 87 -4.01 -17.17 11.79
N LYS A 88 -4.69 -16.32 11.02
CA LYS A 88 -5.90 -15.62 11.49
C LYS A 88 -6.98 -16.62 11.89
N THR A 89 -7.29 -17.58 11.02
CA THR A 89 -8.31 -18.60 11.31
C THR A 89 -7.96 -19.43 12.54
N LEU A 90 -6.71 -19.88 12.67
CA LEU A 90 -6.26 -20.64 13.83
C LEU A 90 -6.35 -19.82 15.12
N SER A 91 -5.94 -18.56 15.08
CA SER A 91 -6.03 -17.64 16.23
C SER A 91 -7.49 -17.44 16.67
N LEU A 92 -8.42 -17.32 15.73
CA LEU A 92 -9.85 -17.18 16.05
C LEU A 92 -10.43 -18.45 16.69
N ILE A 93 -9.97 -19.62 16.25
CA ILE A 93 -10.39 -20.91 16.83
C ILE A 93 -9.83 -21.08 18.26
N GLN A 94 -8.57 -20.72 18.47
CA GLN A 94 -7.88 -20.91 19.75
C GLN A 94 -8.27 -19.90 20.81
N HIS A 95 -8.53 -18.65 20.41
CA HIS A 95 -8.70 -17.52 21.32
C HIS A 95 -10.04 -16.82 21.19
N GLY A 96 -10.94 -17.33 20.36
CA GLY A 96 -12.22 -16.69 20.06
C GLY A 96 -12.09 -15.48 19.12
N PRO A 97 -13.23 -14.87 18.75
CA PRO A 97 -13.26 -13.67 17.95
C PRO A 97 -12.64 -12.49 18.71
N ARG A 98 -11.48 -12.00 18.27
CA ARG A 98 -10.85 -10.78 18.80
C ARG A 98 -11.27 -9.56 17.98
N GLY A 99 -11.46 -8.41 18.63
CA GLY A 99 -11.77 -7.12 17.98
C GLY A 99 -13.26 -6.74 17.90
N TYR A 100 -14.15 -7.48 18.58
CA TYR A 100 -15.59 -7.16 18.67
C TYR A 100 -16.04 -6.71 20.07
N ASP A 101 -15.23 -6.95 21.11
CA ASP A 101 -15.49 -6.44 22.47
C ASP A 101 -14.73 -5.13 22.68
N HIS A 102 -15.48 -4.07 22.99
CA HIS A 102 -14.94 -2.74 23.29
C HIS A 102 -14.40 -2.60 24.73
N ASP A 103 -14.59 -3.62 25.58
CA ASP A 103 -14.32 -3.57 27.03
C ASP A 103 -13.16 -4.48 27.49
N VAL A 104 -12.20 -4.78 26.61
CA VAL A 104 -10.98 -5.49 27.02
C VAL A 104 -9.93 -4.46 27.47
N GLU A 105 -9.84 -4.21 28.78
CA GLU A 105 -8.67 -3.55 29.37
C GLU A 105 -7.46 -4.49 29.18
N LEU A 106 -6.68 -4.23 28.14
CA LEU A 106 -5.37 -4.87 27.95
C LEU A 106 -4.43 -4.31 29.01
N ASP A 107 -3.68 -5.18 29.67
CA ASP A 107 -2.70 -4.73 30.64
C ASP A 107 -1.55 -3.97 29.94
N GLU A 108 -0.85 -3.10 30.67
CA GLU A 108 0.24 -2.28 30.08
C GLU A 108 1.36 -3.13 29.50
N GLN A 109 1.56 -4.34 30.02
CA GLN A 109 2.56 -5.28 29.55
C GLN A 109 2.11 -5.96 28.24
N GLU A 110 0.86 -6.41 28.13
CA GLU A 110 0.24 -6.94 26.92
C GLU A 110 0.29 -5.92 25.77
N ILE A 111 0.07 -4.63 26.08
CA ILE A 111 0.22 -3.55 25.10
C ILE A 111 1.69 -3.39 24.68
N ALA A 112 2.63 -3.46 25.62
CA ALA A 112 4.06 -3.32 25.33
C ALA A 112 4.64 -4.50 24.54
N GLU A 113 4.08 -5.69 24.73
CA GLU A 113 4.47 -6.92 24.03
C GLU A 113 3.76 -7.10 22.69
N TYR A 114 2.74 -6.27 22.41
CA TYR A 114 1.97 -6.36 21.17
C TYR A 114 2.83 -6.08 19.93
N GLY A 115 2.79 -7.01 18.97
CA GLY A 115 3.53 -6.90 17.71
C GLY A 115 5.01 -7.30 17.80
N ILE A 116 5.49 -7.74 18.98
CA ILE A 116 6.78 -8.42 19.11
C ILE A 116 6.61 -9.87 18.71
N ASP A 117 7.35 -10.28 17.68
CA ASP A 117 7.53 -11.70 17.41
C ASP A 117 8.65 -12.23 18.31
N TRP A 118 8.31 -12.67 19.53
CA TRP A 118 9.30 -13.14 20.49
C TRP A 118 10.09 -14.35 19.97
N GLU A 119 9.53 -15.17 19.06
CA GLU A 119 10.25 -16.30 18.48
C GLU A 119 11.33 -15.81 17.51
N ASP A 120 10.99 -14.88 16.62
CA ASP A 120 11.92 -14.33 15.64
C ASP A 120 12.91 -13.32 16.26
N ALA A 121 12.53 -12.63 17.35
CA ALA A 121 13.40 -11.72 18.09
C ALA A 121 14.62 -12.43 18.68
N HIS A 122 14.50 -13.73 19.00
CA HIS A 122 15.61 -14.55 19.52
C HIS A 122 16.39 -15.29 18.41
N ASP A 123 16.00 -15.18 17.13
CA ASP A 123 16.71 -15.81 16.01
C ASP A 123 17.96 -15.01 15.62
N ASN A 124 19.14 -15.62 15.86
CA ASN A 124 20.45 -15.06 15.50
C ASN A 124 20.56 -14.67 14.02
N ARG A 125 19.87 -15.36 13.11
CA ARG A 125 19.87 -15.06 11.68
C ARG A 125 19.14 -13.76 11.38
N ILE A 126 17.98 -13.56 12.00
CA ILE A 126 17.17 -12.34 11.86
C ILE A 126 17.89 -11.16 12.51
N GLN A 127 18.45 -11.35 13.70
CA GLN A 127 19.29 -10.33 14.35
C GLN A 127 20.49 -9.92 13.49
N ASN A 128 21.16 -10.86 12.83
CA ASN A 128 22.28 -10.55 11.94
C ASN A 128 21.84 -9.85 10.64
N HIS A 129 20.67 -10.19 10.09
CA HIS A 129 20.08 -9.47 8.96
C HIS A 129 19.76 -8.01 9.34
N HIS A 130 19.11 -7.78 10.48
CA HIS A 130 18.83 -6.43 10.98
C HIS A 130 20.11 -5.63 11.29
N ARG A 131 21.15 -6.28 11.85
CA ARG A 131 22.48 -5.66 12.08
C ARG A 131 23.13 -5.12 10.80
N ASN A 132 22.89 -5.79 9.68
CA ASN A 132 23.54 -5.47 8.42
C ASN A 132 22.68 -4.53 7.53
N GLY A 133 21.35 -4.58 7.67
CA GLY A 133 20.41 -3.86 6.81
C GLY A 133 19.89 -2.53 7.36
N ASN A 134 19.84 -2.36 8.69
CA ASN A 134 19.27 -1.18 9.33
C ASN A 134 20.36 -0.34 10.00
N GLY A 135 20.29 0.99 9.87
CA GLY A 135 21.22 1.91 10.55
C GLY A 135 21.08 1.85 12.07
N LEU A 136 22.12 2.31 12.80
CA LEU A 136 22.07 2.46 14.25
C LEU A 136 21.02 3.51 14.62
N ASP A 137 19.97 3.07 15.30
CA ASP A 137 18.97 3.98 15.86
C ASP A 137 19.57 4.67 17.08
N ILE A 138 19.78 5.99 16.99
CA ILE A 138 20.42 6.82 18.03
C ILE A 138 19.49 6.96 19.25
N MET A 139 18.21 6.57 19.12
CA MET A 139 17.20 6.61 20.19
C MET A 139 16.98 5.22 20.85
N ALA A 140 17.84 4.24 20.59
CA ALA A 140 17.75 2.84 21.05
C ALA A 140 18.13 2.57 22.52
N ASP A 141 17.89 3.52 23.43
CA ASP A 141 18.23 3.32 24.86
C ASP A 141 17.07 2.79 25.70
N ASN A 142 15.89 2.52 25.11
CA ASN A 142 14.81 1.90 25.87
C ASN A 142 13.91 0.99 25.03
N PRO A 143 14.00 -0.35 25.18
CA PRO A 143 13.15 -1.31 24.47
C PRO A 143 11.72 -1.34 25.02
N PHE A 144 11.49 -0.67 26.15
CA PHE A 144 10.21 -0.59 26.85
C PHE A 144 9.45 0.71 26.58
N ILE A 145 10.03 1.64 25.81
CA ILE A 145 9.28 2.80 25.34
C ILE A 145 8.64 2.41 24.01
N SER A 146 7.46 1.79 24.11
CA SER A 146 6.48 1.91 23.04
C SER A 146 6.23 3.41 22.89
N TYR A 147 6.87 4.09 21.93
CA TYR A 147 6.49 5.46 21.61
C TYR A 147 5.07 5.39 21.06
N ARG A 148 4.08 5.46 21.97
CA ARG A 148 2.69 5.66 21.63
C ARG A 148 2.60 7.14 21.32
N PRO A 149 2.55 7.53 20.03
CA PRO A 149 2.48 8.94 19.70
C PRO A 149 1.25 9.50 20.39
N GLU A 150 1.38 10.61 21.13
CA GLU A 150 0.22 11.30 21.70
C GLU A 150 -0.81 11.66 20.62
N VAL A 151 -0.34 11.77 19.37
CA VAL A 151 -1.13 11.97 18.16
C VAL A 151 -0.68 10.95 17.11
N HIS A 152 -1.59 10.08 16.67
CA HIS A 152 -1.32 9.22 15.53
C HIS A 152 -0.98 10.08 14.30
N PRO A 153 0.02 9.71 13.48
CA PRO A 153 0.30 10.42 12.25
C PRO A 153 -0.93 10.34 11.34
N TYR A 154 -1.75 11.38 11.36
CA TYR A 154 -2.85 11.56 10.44
C TYR A 154 -2.26 12.13 9.15
N VAL A 155 -2.27 11.32 8.11
CA VAL A 155 -1.95 11.79 6.76
C VAL A 155 -3.26 12.22 6.12
N GLN A 156 -3.46 13.53 6.00
CA GLN A 156 -4.56 14.07 5.22
C GLN A 156 -4.31 13.72 3.75
N VAL A 157 -5.18 12.88 3.17
CA VAL A 157 -5.17 12.57 1.74
C VAL A 157 -6.24 13.44 1.11
N ASP A 158 -5.84 14.58 0.57
CA ASP A 158 -6.75 15.48 -0.12
C ASP A 158 -7.24 14.83 -1.42
N GLU A 159 -8.56 14.91 -1.67
CA GLU A 159 -9.11 14.51 -2.96
C GLU A 159 -8.63 15.49 -4.05
N VAL A 160 -8.21 14.95 -5.19
CA VAL A 160 -7.86 15.78 -6.35
C VAL A 160 -9.16 16.32 -6.94
N PRO A 161 -9.42 17.64 -6.87
CA PRO A 161 -10.68 18.20 -7.33
C PRO A 161 -10.81 18.03 -8.84
N ASN A 162 -12.04 17.81 -9.32
CA ASN A 162 -12.32 17.82 -10.75
C ASN A 162 -12.16 19.25 -11.31
N PRO A 163 -11.23 19.48 -12.25
CA PRO A 163 -11.03 20.80 -12.83
C PRO A 163 -11.98 21.11 -14.00
N LEU A 164 -12.85 20.17 -14.40
CA LEU A 164 -13.84 20.35 -15.45
C LEU A 164 -15.19 20.80 -14.88
N THR A 165 -15.87 21.70 -15.58
CA THR A 165 -17.28 22.02 -15.32
C THR A 165 -18.19 20.84 -15.66
N ASP A 166 -19.43 20.82 -15.19
CA ASP A 166 -20.37 19.71 -15.45
C ASP A 166 -20.61 19.45 -16.96
N ILE A 167 -20.67 20.53 -17.75
CA ILE A 167 -20.85 20.46 -19.21
C ILE A 167 -19.61 19.85 -19.87
N GLN A 168 -18.43 20.31 -19.46
CA GLN A 168 -17.15 19.78 -19.93
C GLN A 168 -16.99 18.32 -19.54
N MET A 169 -17.31 17.96 -18.30
CA MET A 169 -17.24 16.59 -17.81
C MET A 169 -18.15 15.65 -18.63
N THR A 170 -19.36 16.09 -18.96
CA THR A 170 -20.28 15.33 -19.81
C THR A 170 -19.69 15.09 -21.21
N SER A 171 -19.11 16.12 -21.82
CA SER A 171 -18.47 16.00 -23.13
C SER A 171 -17.22 15.11 -23.08
N PHE A 172 -16.41 15.25 -22.04
CA PHE A 172 -15.22 14.45 -21.79
C PHE A 172 -15.57 12.96 -21.69
N VAL A 173 -16.55 12.59 -20.85
CA VAL A 173 -16.98 11.20 -20.68
C VAL A 173 -17.58 10.63 -21.97
N GLN A 174 -18.35 11.43 -22.71
CA GLN A 174 -18.91 11.02 -23.99
C GLN A 174 -17.80 10.70 -25.01
N GLN A 175 -16.80 11.58 -25.14
CA GLN A 175 -15.68 11.39 -26.07
C GLN A 175 -14.76 10.24 -25.63
N LEU A 176 -14.49 10.12 -24.32
CA LEU A 176 -13.70 9.02 -23.77
C LEU A 176 -14.39 7.67 -24.00
N GLY A 177 -15.72 7.62 -23.85
CA GLY A 177 -16.53 6.43 -24.11
C GLY A 177 -16.59 6.02 -25.58
N ALA A 178 -16.20 6.90 -26.51
CA ALA A 178 -16.09 6.59 -27.94
C ALA A 178 -14.75 5.92 -28.31
N LEU A 179 -13.79 5.85 -27.37
CA LEU A 179 -12.53 5.16 -27.60
C LEU A 179 -12.74 3.64 -27.72
N PRO A 180 -11.82 2.93 -28.41
CA PRO A 180 -11.90 1.48 -28.55
C PRO A 180 -11.95 0.74 -27.20
N ALA A 181 -12.82 -0.25 -27.08
CA ALA A 181 -13.03 -0.99 -25.83
C ALA A 181 -11.75 -1.72 -25.34
N ASP A 182 -10.91 -2.17 -26.26
CA ASP A 182 -9.61 -2.78 -25.98
C ASP A 182 -8.57 -1.79 -25.41
N LEU A 183 -8.79 -0.48 -25.60
CA LEU A 183 -8.00 0.57 -24.96
C LEU A 183 -8.55 0.88 -23.57
N LEU A 184 -9.87 1.03 -23.44
CA LEU A 184 -10.53 1.36 -22.18
C LEU A 184 -10.37 0.27 -21.11
N GLN A 185 -10.38 -1.01 -21.51
CA GLN A 185 -10.32 -2.15 -20.58
C GLN A 185 -8.91 -2.73 -20.43
N THR A 186 -7.88 -2.02 -20.89
CA THR A 186 -6.54 -2.57 -20.96
C THR A 186 -5.88 -2.74 -19.59
N LYS A 187 -5.25 -3.91 -19.37
CA LYS A 187 -4.37 -4.17 -18.23
C LYS A 187 -2.88 -4.00 -18.57
N CYS A 188 -2.55 -3.76 -19.84
CA CYS A 188 -1.19 -3.54 -20.31
C CYS A 188 -0.73 -2.11 -20.00
N MET A 189 0.42 -1.94 -19.36
CA MET A 189 0.93 -0.62 -18.97
C MET A 189 1.24 0.28 -20.16
N ASP A 190 1.80 -0.27 -21.25
CA ASP A 190 2.07 0.49 -22.46
C ASP A 190 0.76 1.01 -23.09
N ARG A 191 -0.29 0.19 -23.07
CA ARG A 191 -1.62 0.59 -23.54
C ARG A 191 -2.29 1.59 -22.61
N ARG A 192 -2.05 1.53 -21.31
CA ARG A 192 -2.51 2.55 -20.35
C ARG A 192 -1.84 3.90 -20.60
N LYS A 193 -0.60 3.93 -21.10
CA LYS A 193 0.03 5.17 -21.58
C LYS A 193 -0.77 5.78 -22.72
N ASP A 194 -1.12 4.98 -23.73
CA ASP A 194 -1.90 5.46 -24.87
C ASP A 194 -3.27 5.99 -24.43
N LEU A 195 -3.92 5.30 -23.49
CA LEU A 195 -5.19 5.74 -22.89
C LEU A 195 -5.04 7.09 -22.17
N PHE A 196 -3.98 7.26 -21.38
CA PHE A 196 -3.69 8.53 -20.70
C PHE A 196 -3.50 9.67 -21.69
N LEU A 197 -2.72 9.46 -22.75
CA LEU A 197 -2.49 10.48 -23.78
C LEU A 197 -3.77 10.84 -24.54
N ALA A 198 -4.59 9.83 -24.87
CA ALA A 198 -5.89 10.05 -25.52
C ALA A 198 -6.83 10.87 -24.63
N ALA A 199 -6.94 10.52 -23.35
CA ALA A 199 -7.75 11.27 -22.39
C ALA A 199 -7.26 12.71 -22.21
N LEU A 200 -5.93 12.92 -22.19
CA LEU A 200 -5.37 14.27 -22.09
C LEU A 200 -5.74 15.13 -23.30
N ASN A 201 -5.66 14.58 -24.52
CA ASN A 201 -6.08 15.30 -25.72
C ASN A 201 -7.57 15.65 -25.68
N ILE A 202 -8.43 14.72 -25.27
CA ILE A 202 -9.87 14.96 -25.11
C ILE A 202 -10.11 16.07 -24.08
N ALA A 203 -9.41 16.06 -22.95
CA ALA A 203 -9.55 17.10 -21.93
C ALA A 203 -9.14 18.49 -22.47
N ILE A 204 -8.08 18.56 -23.26
CA ILE A 204 -7.65 19.81 -23.92
C ILE A 204 -8.73 20.30 -24.90
N GLU A 205 -9.28 19.42 -25.72
CA GLU A 205 -10.33 19.75 -26.71
C GLU A 205 -11.62 20.23 -26.04
N VAL A 206 -11.97 19.67 -24.88
CA VAL A 206 -13.18 20.04 -24.12
C VAL A 206 -13.03 21.38 -23.39
N VAL A 207 -11.81 21.77 -23.05
CA VAL A 207 -11.52 23.03 -22.36
C VAL A 207 -11.31 24.20 -23.34
N ALA A 208 -10.91 23.92 -24.58
CA ALA A 208 -10.72 24.90 -25.66
C ALA A 208 -12.04 25.52 -26.15
#